data_AF-A0AAU7Q6E9-F1
#
_entry.id   AF-A0AAU7Q6E9-F1
#
_cell.length_a   1.000
_cell.length_b   1.000
_cell.length_c   1.000
_cell.angle_alpha   90.00
_cell.angle_beta   90.00
_cell.angle_gamma   90.00
#
_symmetry.space_group_name_H-M   'P 1'
#
loop_
_entity.id
_entity.type
_entity.pdbx_description
1 polymer ?
#
loop_
_entity_poly.entity_id
_entity_poly.type
_entity_poly.pdbx_seq_one_letter_code
_entity_poly.pdbx_strand_id
1 'polypeptide(L)'
;MGNSIIPNRLNSSINQSIIVKHHFNASQILSKSIACNYIQYFVYDYTSGLLIEGSFVLIDSTIWRQAMPTSVTGVIPTAEEYNDLVTQEELTTALGEITTDDISIGETTLNQILSIDIRQFGAHPITEGGYEDFDSTDAFQLAVDFAAANNIGMVKYSGQYKLLSFPKTFTLPGDDGTVYPSWVGNGDTNIAAESTNFLPVSITVPSSIKLMADNKDKDALIGPYNYMTGDINLSSGAMFLFTNGSKETTVRTQMENISISNSFIGYVLEGISFRSDLNNCLFSGCGIAGIEQGVEKSTKRNIAIINCYAGIVRGGWWTYRSNTRQTTTYMPPYPAIDVYLSCWVDADSVDGFSYTSPGGTWDARYAEIDSFF
;
A
#
# COMPACT_ATOMS: atom_id res chain seq x y z
N MET A 1 48.12 34.63 -32.78
CA MET A 1 49.18 34.29 -31.80
C MET A 1 48.70 34.72 -30.43
N GLY A 2 48.70 33.82 -29.44
CA GLY A 2 48.59 34.21 -28.02
C GLY A 2 47.38 33.66 -27.23
N ASN A 3 47.45 32.37 -26.90
CA ASN A 3 47.11 31.71 -25.63
C ASN A 3 45.83 32.03 -24.82
N SER A 4 44.93 31.03 -24.79
CA SER A 4 44.37 30.30 -23.63
C SER A 4 44.62 30.84 -22.21
N ILE A 5 43.53 31.00 -21.43
CA ILE A 5 43.39 30.46 -20.06
C ILE A 5 41.92 30.00 -19.85
N ILE A 6 41.73 28.71 -19.55
CA ILE A 6 40.52 28.15 -18.93
C ILE A 6 40.66 28.34 -17.41
N PRO A 7 39.59 28.77 -16.71
CA PRO A 7 39.33 28.25 -15.36
C PRO A 7 38.00 27.50 -15.27
N ASN A 8 38.07 26.40 -14.52
CA ASN A 8 37.00 25.48 -14.17
C ASN A 8 35.86 26.10 -13.36
N ARG A 9 34.68 25.46 -13.50
CA ARG A 9 33.63 25.17 -12.51
C ARG A 9 33.24 26.28 -11.52
N LEU A 10 31.97 26.70 -11.63
CA LEU A 10 31.04 26.69 -10.49
C LEU A 10 29.66 26.26 -10.99
N ASN A 11 29.23 25.07 -10.57
CA ASN A 11 27.83 24.69 -10.50
C ASN A 11 27.17 25.63 -9.49
N SER A 12 26.24 26.46 -9.94
CA SER A 12 25.20 26.99 -9.08
C SER A 12 23.92 27.05 -9.88
N SER A 13 23.06 26.04 -9.65
CA SER A 13 21.64 26.09 -9.93
C SER A 13 21.04 27.26 -9.15
N ILE A 14 20.96 28.43 -9.79
CA ILE A 14 20.21 29.57 -9.25
C ILE A 14 18.77 29.33 -9.66
N ASN A 15 17.97 28.85 -8.70
CA ASN A 15 16.51 28.91 -8.79
C ASN A 15 16.13 30.40 -8.76
N GLN A 16 15.82 30.98 -9.92
CA GLN A 16 15.22 32.31 -9.99
C GLN A 16 13.70 32.18 -9.82
N SER A 17 13.18 32.80 -8.75
CA SER A 17 11.75 32.93 -8.50
C SER A 17 11.23 34.20 -9.18
N ILE A 18 10.30 34.08 -10.13
CA ILE A 18 9.67 35.21 -10.80
C ILE A 18 8.43 35.64 -9.98
N ILE A 19 8.37 36.91 -9.54
CA ILE A 19 7.22 37.50 -8.85
C ILE A 19 6.41 38.31 -9.86
N VAL A 20 5.20 37.86 -10.23
CA VAL A 20 4.29 38.60 -11.12
C VAL A 20 3.16 39.25 -10.30
N LYS A 21 2.89 40.53 -10.57
CA LYS A 21 1.82 41.31 -9.94
C LYS A 21 0.52 41.18 -10.75
N HIS A 22 -0.56 40.71 -10.14
CA HIS A 22 -1.90 40.87 -10.70
C HIS A 22 -2.91 41.45 -9.68
N HIS A 23 -3.63 42.47 -10.13
CA HIS A 23 -4.92 42.87 -9.55
C HIS A 23 -5.94 41.77 -9.86
N PHE A 24 -6.63 41.28 -8.83
CA PHE A 24 -7.57 40.17 -8.91
C PHE A 24 -8.76 40.43 -9.85
N ASN A 25 -8.95 39.56 -10.84
CA ASN A 25 -10.26 39.18 -11.36
C ASN A 25 -10.21 37.69 -11.74
N ALA A 26 -11.18 36.93 -11.23
CA ALA A 26 -11.19 35.47 -11.25
C ALA A 26 -11.51 34.90 -12.63
N SER A 27 -10.53 34.83 -13.52
CA SER A 27 -10.50 33.92 -14.67
C SER A 27 -9.19 34.14 -15.43
N GLN A 28 -8.39 33.07 -15.59
CA GLN A 28 -7.16 32.90 -16.37
C GLN A 28 -5.92 32.63 -15.50
N ILE A 29 -5.43 31.39 -15.59
CA ILE A 29 -4.17 30.90 -15.00
C ILE A 29 -3.27 30.53 -16.20
N LEU A 30 -2.08 31.12 -16.28
CA LEU A 30 -1.09 30.86 -17.35
C LEU A 30 0.25 30.39 -16.75
N SER A 31 0.60 29.12 -17.03
CA SER A 31 1.93 28.50 -17.26
C SER A 31 3.03 28.58 -16.17
N LYS A 32 4.07 27.74 -16.06
CA LYS A 32 4.47 26.42 -16.61
C LYS A 32 5.52 25.85 -15.63
N SER A 33 5.30 24.66 -15.09
CA SER A 33 6.33 23.70 -14.72
C SER A 33 5.78 22.33 -15.14
N ILE A 34 6.35 21.75 -16.18
CA ILE A 34 6.00 20.42 -16.65
C ILE A 34 6.73 19.43 -15.75
N ALA A 35 6.08 19.08 -14.65
CA ALA A 35 6.13 17.82 -13.92
C ALA A 35 5.29 18.03 -12.65
N CYS A 36 4.25 17.21 -12.47
CA CYS A 36 3.32 17.22 -11.33
C CYS A 36 2.20 18.29 -11.39
N ASN A 37 0.95 17.85 -11.22
CA ASN A 37 -0.25 18.68 -11.03
C ASN A 37 -0.28 19.35 -9.63
N TYR A 38 0.87 19.82 -9.16
CA TYR A 38 1.03 20.51 -7.89
C TYR A 38 1.35 21.98 -8.18
N ILE A 39 0.44 22.89 -7.85
CA ILE A 39 0.71 24.33 -7.90
C ILE A 39 0.94 24.78 -6.47
N GLN A 40 2.20 25.06 -6.16
CA GLN A 40 2.63 25.74 -4.94
C GLN A 40 2.51 27.25 -5.20
N TYR A 41 1.80 27.97 -4.33
CA TYR A 41 1.64 29.41 -4.46
C TYR A 41 1.96 30.12 -3.14
N PHE A 42 2.47 31.34 -3.26
CA PHE A 42 2.74 32.23 -2.13
C PHE A 42 1.76 33.41 -2.19
N VAL A 43 1.01 33.63 -1.12
CA VAL A 43 0.16 34.82 -0.97
C VAL A 43 0.82 35.77 0.01
N TYR A 44 1.08 36.98 -0.43
CA TYR A 44 1.54 38.06 0.44
C TYR A 44 0.34 38.90 0.90
N ASP A 45 0.05 38.90 2.20
CA ASP A 45 -0.97 39.78 2.77
C ASP A 45 -0.34 41.12 3.17
N TYR A 46 -0.66 42.16 2.40
CA TYR A 46 -0.18 43.52 2.61
C TYR A 46 -0.69 44.16 3.92
N THR A 47 -1.72 43.59 4.54
CA THR A 47 -2.32 44.11 5.78
C THR A 47 -1.59 43.59 7.02
N SER A 48 -1.11 42.34 6.96
CA SER A 48 -0.46 41.65 8.08
C SER A 48 1.05 41.44 7.89
N GLY A 49 1.58 41.72 6.70
CA GLY A 49 3.01 41.59 6.37
C GLY A 49 3.48 40.14 6.25
N LEU A 50 2.55 39.20 6.09
CA LEU A 50 2.79 37.76 6.12
C LEU A 50 2.83 37.15 4.72
N LEU A 51 3.80 36.24 4.52
CA LEU A 51 3.84 35.33 3.38
C LEU A 51 3.18 34.01 3.79
N ILE A 52 2.09 33.65 3.10
CA ILE A 52 1.33 32.42 3.35
C ILE A 52 1.61 31.47 2.19
N GLU A 53 2.18 30.31 2.50
CA GLU A 53 2.39 29.23 1.55
C GLU A 53 1.13 28.34 1.50
N GLY A 54 0.65 28.05 0.29
CA GLY A 54 -0.48 27.16 0.06
C GLY A 54 -0.27 26.29 -1.16
N SER A 55 -1.03 25.19 -1.23
CA SER A 55 -1.05 24.29 -2.37
C SER A 55 -2.48 23.99 -2.83
N PHE A 56 -2.65 23.85 -4.14
CA PHE A 56 -3.87 23.37 -4.77
C PHE A 56 -3.61 22.05 -5.49
N VAL A 57 -4.59 21.15 -5.42
CA VAL A 57 -4.65 19.95 -6.26
C VAL A 57 -5.74 20.17 -7.30
N LEU A 58 -5.40 20.01 -8.58
CA LEU A 58 -6.36 20.09 -9.68
C LEU A 58 -7.13 18.76 -9.74
N ILE A 59 -8.43 18.79 -9.41
CA ILE A 59 -9.27 17.58 -9.34
C ILE A 59 -10.07 17.38 -10.65
N ASP A 60 -10.41 18.47 -11.33
CA ASP A 60 -11.06 18.56 -12.66
C ASP A 60 -10.95 20.03 -13.13
N SER A 61 -11.08 20.28 -14.44
CA SER A 61 -11.19 21.56 -15.17
C SER A 61 -12.10 22.65 -14.55
N THR A 62 -12.83 22.35 -13.47
CA THR A 62 -13.80 23.27 -12.85
C THR A 62 -13.77 23.34 -11.31
N ILE A 63 -12.97 22.55 -10.57
CA ILE A 63 -13.02 22.53 -9.10
C ILE A 63 -11.64 22.68 -8.46
N TRP A 64 -11.43 23.78 -7.74
CA TRP A 64 -10.27 24.04 -6.88
C TRP A 64 -10.64 23.78 -5.42
N ARG A 65 -9.89 22.94 -4.70
CA ARG A 65 -10.00 22.81 -3.24
C ARG A 65 -8.72 23.30 -2.56
N GLN A 66 -8.88 24.26 -1.65
CA GLN A 66 -7.79 24.84 -0.87
C GLN A 66 -7.33 23.83 0.20
N ALA A 67 -6.06 23.43 0.17
CA ALA A 67 -5.42 22.80 1.32
C ALA A 67 -5.07 23.90 2.35
N MET A 68 -5.33 23.64 3.64
CA MET A 68 -5.04 24.62 4.70
C MET A 68 -3.52 24.81 4.87
N PRO A 69 -3.05 26.04 5.14
CA PRO A 69 -1.61 26.34 5.18
C PRO A 69 -0.92 25.70 6.38
N THR A 70 0.31 25.18 6.18
CA THR A 70 1.06 24.38 7.17
C THR A 70 2.19 25.09 7.90
N SER A 71 2.63 26.30 7.53
CA SER A 71 3.51 27.14 8.38
C SER A 71 3.76 28.53 7.76
N VAL A 72 4.27 29.46 8.57
CA VAL A 72 4.61 30.84 8.19
C VAL A 72 6.05 31.13 8.65
N THR A 73 6.97 31.44 7.73
CA THR A 73 8.28 32.04 8.07
C THR A 73 8.86 32.89 6.94
N GLY A 74 9.14 34.18 7.19
CA GLY A 74 10.37 34.85 6.73
C GLY A 74 10.37 35.89 5.58
N VAL A 75 10.91 37.09 5.93
CA VAL A 75 11.76 38.11 5.22
C VAL A 75 11.31 38.80 3.91
N ILE A 76 11.49 40.14 3.88
CA ILE A 76 11.10 41.10 2.82
C ILE A 76 12.24 41.30 1.77
N PRO A 77 11.99 41.19 0.44
CA PRO A 77 12.96 41.50 -0.62
C PRO A 77 13.14 43.01 -0.87
N THR A 78 14.29 43.44 -1.42
CA THR A 78 14.61 44.87 -1.64
C THR A 78 14.21 45.36 -3.05
N ALA A 79 14.11 46.67 -3.22
CA ALA A 79 13.56 47.34 -4.42
C ALA A 79 14.38 47.14 -5.72
N GLU A 80 15.58 46.59 -5.65
CA GLU A 80 16.47 46.40 -6.81
C GLU A 80 16.18 45.10 -7.58
N GLU A 81 15.59 44.10 -6.93
CA GLU A 81 15.18 42.81 -7.53
C GLU A 81 13.91 42.90 -8.39
N TYR A 82 13.36 44.11 -8.58
CA TYR A 82 12.07 44.36 -9.22
C TYR A 82 12.13 44.58 -10.75
N ASN A 83 13.32 44.83 -11.32
CA ASN A 83 13.47 45.28 -12.72
C ASN A 83 13.77 44.17 -13.75
N ASP A 84 13.92 42.91 -13.34
CA ASP A 84 14.25 41.76 -14.22
C ASP A 84 13.02 40.95 -14.69
N LEU A 85 11.82 41.54 -14.71
CA LEU A 85 10.56 40.81 -15.00
C LEU A 85 10.16 40.87 -16.48
N VAL A 86 10.02 39.68 -17.10
CA VAL A 86 9.67 39.42 -18.51
C VAL A 86 8.25 39.89 -18.86
N THR A 87 8.04 40.40 -20.07
CA THR A 87 6.72 40.91 -20.51
C THR A 87 5.80 39.80 -21.06
N GLN A 88 4.49 40.03 -21.01
CA GLN A 88 3.45 39.06 -21.43
C GLN A 88 3.54 38.67 -22.92
N GLU A 89 4.05 39.57 -23.75
CA GLU A 89 4.20 39.39 -25.21
C GLU A 89 5.36 38.43 -25.55
N GLU A 90 6.43 38.48 -24.76
CA GLU A 90 7.57 37.57 -24.87
C GLU A 90 7.20 36.14 -24.46
N LEU A 91 6.33 35.99 -23.45
CA LEU A 91 5.86 34.69 -22.96
C LEU A 91 4.95 33.97 -23.98
N THR A 92 4.09 34.72 -24.67
CA THR A 92 3.14 34.17 -25.66
C THR A 92 3.86 33.70 -26.92
N THR A 93 4.92 34.41 -27.32
CA THR A 93 5.77 34.06 -28.47
C THR A 93 6.61 32.80 -28.20
N ALA A 94 7.04 32.60 -26.95
CA ALA A 94 7.85 31.44 -26.56
C ALA A 94 7.04 30.13 -26.39
N LEU A 95 5.72 30.22 -26.17
CA LEU A 95 4.90 29.06 -25.80
C LEU A 95 4.24 28.32 -26.96
N GLY A 96 4.09 28.93 -28.13
CA GLY A 96 3.44 28.30 -29.30
C GLY A 96 1.97 27.94 -29.04
N GLU A 97 1.15 27.85 -30.09
CA GLU A 97 -0.24 27.38 -29.95
C GLU A 97 -0.23 25.91 -29.52
N ILE A 98 -0.55 25.63 -28.25
CA ILE A 98 -0.76 24.26 -27.77
C ILE A 98 -2.10 23.77 -28.35
N THR A 99 -2.04 22.96 -29.40
CA THR A 99 -3.21 22.30 -29.96
C THR A 99 -3.49 20.99 -29.24
N THR A 100 -4.78 20.64 -29.07
CA THR A 100 -5.26 19.44 -28.36
C THR A 100 -4.77 18.11 -28.93
N ASP A 101 -4.13 18.12 -30.10
CA ASP A 101 -3.60 16.94 -30.77
C ASP A 101 -2.25 16.46 -30.17
N ASP A 102 -1.62 17.22 -29.28
CA ASP A 102 -0.36 16.84 -28.60
C ASP A 102 -0.58 16.00 -27.32
N ILE A 103 -1.83 15.71 -26.95
CA ILE A 103 -2.14 14.82 -25.83
C ILE A 103 -2.27 13.39 -26.38
N SER A 104 -1.13 12.73 -26.61
CA SER A 104 -1.13 11.31 -26.92
C SER A 104 -1.72 10.53 -25.74
N ILE A 105 -2.80 9.79 -25.97
CA ILE A 105 -3.46 8.93 -24.99
C ILE A 105 -2.62 7.67 -24.81
N GLY A 106 -1.52 7.79 -24.05
CA GLY A 106 -0.76 6.67 -23.49
C GLY A 106 -1.15 6.50 -22.03
N GLU A 107 -1.66 5.32 -21.67
CA GLU A 107 -1.96 4.84 -20.29
C GLU A 107 -2.37 5.92 -19.27
N THR A 108 -3.47 6.61 -19.59
CA THR A 108 -4.34 7.45 -18.74
C THR A 108 -3.75 8.04 -17.45
N THR A 109 -3.56 9.36 -17.47
CA THR A 109 -3.42 10.32 -16.36
C THR A 109 -4.31 10.08 -15.12
N LEU A 110 -5.42 9.34 -15.23
CA LEU A 110 -6.28 8.95 -14.10
C LEU A 110 -5.60 7.94 -13.16
N ASN A 111 -4.80 7.01 -13.68
CA ASN A 111 -4.04 6.07 -12.86
C ASN A 111 -2.93 6.77 -12.06
N GLN A 112 -2.39 7.89 -12.57
CA GLN A 112 -1.42 8.73 -11.87
C GLN A 112 -2.08 9.60 -10.78
N ILE A 113 -3.39 9.87 -10.88
CA ILE A 113 -4.18 10.55 -9.84
C ILE A 113 -4.61 9.56 -8.73
N LEU A 114 -4.73 8.26 -9.06
CA LEU A 114 -5.28 7.23 -8.18
C LEU A 114 -4.23 6.34 -7.49
N SER A 115 -2.93 6.62 -7.70
CA SER A 115 -1.86 5.90 -7.00
C SER A 115 -0.72 6.79 -6.58
N ILE A 116 -0.04 6.37 -5.52
CA ILE A 116 1.24 6.91 -5.09
C ILE A 116 2.35 5.87 -5.30
N ASP A 117 3.58 6.35 -5.46
CA ASP A 117 4.76 5.51 -5.58
C ASP A 117 5.58 5.54 -4.28
N ILE A 118 6.03 4.38 -3.80
CA ILE A 118 6.79 4.28 -2.55
C ILE A 118 8.10 5.09 -2.55
N ARG A 119 8.68 5.38 -3.73
CA ARG A 119 9.88 6.20 -3.85
C ARG A 119 9.64 7.65 -3.45
N GLN A 120 8.40 8.14 -3.55
CA GLN A 120 8.02 9.47 -3.08
C GLN A 120 8.14 9.61 -1.55
N PHE A 121 8.25 8.48 -0.85
CA PHE A 121 8.36 8.38 0.60
C PHE A 121 9.76 7.92 1.05
N GLY A 122 10.74 7.92 0.14
CA GLY A 122 12.14 7.60 0.45
C GLY A 122 12.50 6.12 0.35
N ALA A 123 11.69 5.30 -0.33
CA ALA A 123 12.09 3.93 -0.64
C ALA A 123 13.14 3.92 -1.75
N HIS A 124 14.15 3.06 -1.61
CA HIS A 124 15.23 2.91 -2.60
C HIS A 124 15.35 1.45 -3.05
N PRO A 125 15.38 1.16 -4.36
CA PRO A 125 15.55 -0.19 -4.84
C PRO A 125 17.00 -0.65 -4.65
N ILE A 126 17.20 -1.96 -4.47
CA ILE A 126 18.55 -2.55 -4.26
C ILE A 126 19.48 -2.37 -5.46
N THR A 127 18.95 -2.00 -6.62
CA THR A 127 19.73 -1.72 -7.84
C THR A 127 20.29 -0.29 -7.86
N GLU A 128 19.86 0.57 -6.94
CA GLU A 128 20.39 1.91 -6.76
C GLU A 128 21.67 1.85 -5.92
N GLY A 129 22.78 2.35 -6.48
CA GLY A 129 24.09 2.23 -5.83
C GLY A 129 24.12 2.91 -4.45
N GLY A 130 24.56 2.18 -3.43
CA GLY A 130 24.58 2.62 -2.04
C GLY A 130 23.33 2.27 -1.23
N TYR A 131 22.33 1.63 -1.84
CA TYR A 131 21.08 1.21 -1.21
C TYR A 131 20.84 -0.30 -1.28
N GLU A 132 21.88 -1.09 -1.56
CA GLU A 132 21.78 -2.54 -1.76
C GLU A 132 21.20 -3.27 -0.55
N ASP A 133 21.44 -2.76 0.66
CA ASP A 133 20.95 -3.27 1.94
C ASP A 133 19.97 -2.31 2.64
N PHE A 134 19.46 -1.29 1.93
CA PHE A 134 18.57 -0.30 2.51
C PHE A 134 17.21 -0.89 2.88
N ASP A 135 16.80 -0.71 4.13
CA ASP A 135 15.49 -1.13 4.61
C ASP A 135 14.41 -0.11 4.23
N SER A 136 13.55 -0.47 3.29
CA SER A 136 12.46 0.37 2.80
C SER A 136 11.15 0.23 3.60
N THR A 137 11.13 -0.54 4.70
CA THR A 137 9.91 -0.78 5.50
C THR A 137 9.21 0.51 5.91
N ASP A 138 9.92 1.46 6.51
CA ASP A 138 9.31 2.71 6.98
C ASP A 138 8.77 3.56 5.82
N ALA A 139 9.52 3.67 4.73
CA ALA A 139 9.08 4.40 3.53
C ALA A 139 7.83 3.78 2.90
N PHE A 140 7.76 2.45 2.82
CA PHE A 140 6.61 1.74 2.30
C PHE A 140 5.38 1.95 3.20
N GLN A 141 5.55 1.85 4.53
CA GLN A 141 4.45 2.10 5.46
C GLN A 141 3.95 3.55 5.37
N LEU A 142 4.86 4.53 5.27
CA LEU A 142 4.49 5.94 5.09
C LEU A 142 3.67 6.16 3.82
N ALA A 143 4.00 5.48 2.73
CA ALA A 143 3.20 5.51 1.51
C ALA A 143 1.78 4.96 1.80
N VAL A 144 1.67 3.76 2.37
CA VAL A 144 0.36 3.16 2.69
C VAL A 144 -0.48 4.06 3.60
N ASP A 145 0.12 4.63 4.64
CA ASP A 145 -0.54 5.53 5.58
C ASP A 145 -1.02 6.82 4.89
N PHE A 146 -0.17 7.41 4.04
CA PHE A 146 -0.53 8.59 3.26
C PHE A 146 -1.67 8.29 2.28
N ALA A 147 -1.63 7.15 1.58
CA ALA A 147 -2.68 6.74 0.67
C ALA A 147 -4.02 6.59 1.39
N ALA A 148 -4.02 5.90 2.53
CA ALA A 148 -5.20 5.70 3.35
C ALA A 148 -5.77 7.03 3.87
N ALA A 149 -4.91 7.93 4.38
CA ALA A 149 -5.33 9.24 4.89
C ALA A 149 -5.91 10.16 3.80
N ASN A 150 -5.48 9.99 2.55
CA ASN A 150 -5.90 10.82 1.41
C ASN A 150 -6.92 10.14 0.48
N ASN A 151 -7.47 8.98 0.87
CA ASN A 151 -8.41 8.20 0.06
C ASN A 151 -7.85 7.81 -1.33
N ILE A 152 -6.55 7.58 -1.41
CA ILE A 152 -5.88 7.07 -2.61
C ILE A 152 -5.93 5.55 -2.52
N GLY A 153 -6.58 4.89 -3.48
CA GLY A 153 -6.86 3.46 -3.41
C GLY A 153 -5.70 2.54 -3.78
N MET A 154 -4.53 3.07 -4.14
CA MET A 154 -3.46 2.27 -4.71
C MET A 154 -2.06 2.77 -4.33
N VAL A 155 -1.20 1.84 -3.91
CA VAL A 155 0.24 2.06 -3.69
C VAL A 155 1.00 1.22 -4.70
N LYS A 156 1.92 1.87 -5.42
CA LYS A 156 2.72 1.29 -6.47
C LYS A 156 4.20 1.26 -6.14
N TYR A 157 4.90 0.29 -6.75
CA TYR A 157 6.34 0.26 -6.79
C TYR A 157 6.86 -0.43 -8.04
N SER A 158 8.09 -0.09 -8.42
CA SER A 158 8.83 -0.69 -9.53
C SER A 158 10.27 -0.93 -9.09
N GLY A 159 10.80 -2.12 -9.37
CA GLY A 159 12.09 -2.60 -8.88
C GLY A 159 12.03 -3.50 -7.65
N GLN A 160 13.20 -3.82 -7.11
CA GLN A 160 13.36 -4.74 -5.98
C GLN A 160 13.72 -3.96 -4.71
N TYR A 161 12.97 -4.16 -3.63
CA TYR A 161 13.14 -3.45 -2.36
C TYR A 161 13.27 -4.44 -1.22
N LYS A 162 14.11 -4.11 -0.24
CA LYS A 162 14.23 -4.86 1.01
C LYS A 162 13.28 -4.30 2.06
N LEU A 163 12.54 -5.18 2.73
CA LEU A 163 11.72 -4.87 3.89
C LEU A 163 12.24 -5.74 5.05
N LEU A 164 13.17 -5.20 5.84
CA LEU A 164 14.00 -5.97 6.77
C LEU A 164 13.53 -5.90 8.23
N SER A 165 12.78 -4.85 8.57
CA SER A 165 12.23 -4.63 9.91
C SER A 165 10.75 -5.01 10.02
N PHE A 166 10.30 -5.22 11.26
CA PHE A 166 8.92 -5.54 11.63
C PHE A 166 8.41 -4.58 12.72
N PRO A 167 8.16 -3.29 12.39
CA PRO A 167 7.81 -2.28 13.39
C PRO A 167 6.38 -2.38 13.91
N LYS A 168 5.54 -3.23 13.30
CA LYS A 168 4.13 -3.41 13.66
C LYS A 168 3.90 -4.79 14.27
N THR A 169 2.76 -4.95 14.92
CA THR A 169 2.40 -6.21 15.58
C THR A 169 0.94 -6.53 15.33
N PHE A 170 0.69 -7.79 14.97
CA PHE A 170 -0.63 -8.38 14.86
C PHE A 170 -0.93 -9.21 16.09
N THR A 171 -2.10 -9.01 16.70
CA THR A 171 -2.58 -9.84 17.81
C THR A 171 -3.27 -11.06 17.22
N LEU A 172 -2.73 -12.25 17.48
CA LEU A 172 -3.31 -13.47 16.95
C LEU A 172 -4.65 -13.79 17.65
N PRO A 173 -5.61 -14.38 16.91
CA PRO A 173 -6.83 -14.88 17.54
C PRO A 173 -6.48 -15.98 18.55
N GLY A 174 -7.25 -16.04 19.63
CA GLY A 174 -7.17 -17.07 20.66
C GLY A 174 -8.51 -17.23 21.36
N ASP A 175 -8.70 -18.36 22.02
CA ASP A 175 -9.89 -18.64 22.81
C ASP A 175 -9.89 -17.80 24.09
N ASP A 176 -10.99 -17.07 24.34
CA ASP A 176 -11.15 -16.27 25.57
C ASP A 176 -11.60 -17.12 26.77
N GLY A 177 -11.79 -18.43 26.55
CA GLY A 177 -12.17 -19.42 27.54
C GLY A 177 -13.63 -19.32 27.99
N THR A 178 -14.43 -18.49 27.33
CA THR A 178 -15.83 -18.30 27.69
C THR A 178 -16.74 -19.23 26.90
N VAL A 179 -17.62 -19.92 27.62
CA VAL A 179 -18.70 -20.69 26.99
C VAL A 179 -19.92 -19.78 26.86
N TYR A 180 -20.77 -20.06 25.87
CA TYR A 180 -22.07 -19.40 25.73
C TYR A 180 -22.82 -19.37 27.09
N PRO A 181 -23.26 -18.19 27.59
CA PRO A 181 -23.74 -18.05 28.97
C PRO A 181 -24.89 -18.99 29.37
N SER A 182 -25.76 -19.40 28.44
CA SER A 182 -26.86 -20.33 28.75
C SER A 182 -26.43 -21.79 28.85
N TRP A 183 -25.19 -22.13 28.51
CA TRP A 183 -24.62 -23.47 28.69
C TRP A 183 -23.86 -23.60 30.01
N VAL A 184 -23.47 -22.48 30.62
CA VAL A 184 -22.83 -22.44 31.94
C VAL A 184 -23.77 -23.04 32.99
N GLY A 185 -23.35 -24.14 33.62
CA GLY A 185 -24.15 -24.87 34.62
C GLY A 185 -25.02 -26.00 34.06
N ASN A 186 -25.04 -26.20 32.74
CA ASN A 186 -25.65 -27.37 32.07
C ASN A 186 -24.62 -28.47 31.73
N GLY A 187 -23.47 -28.46 32.42
CA GLY A 187 -22.36 -29.40 32.20
C GLY A 187 -21.12 -28.72 31.60
N ASP A 188 -21.28 -27.57 30.95
CA ASP A 188 -20.17 -26.76 30.47
C ASP A 188 -19.73 -25.71 31.48
N THR A 189 -18.43 -25.41 31.47
CA THR A 189 -17.79 -24.44 32.35
C THR A 189 -16.80 -23.60 31.57
N ASN A 190 -16.67 -22.34 31.94
CA ASN A 190 -15.58 -21.51 31.44
C ASN A 190 -14.24 -22.15 31.78
N ILE A 191 -13.31 -22.05 30.85
CA ILE A 191 -11.92 -22.44 31.02
C ILE A 191 -11.06 -21.17 31.13
N ALA A 192 -9.78 -21.35 31.44
CA ALA A 192 -8.84 -20.24 31.39
C ALA A 192 -8.70 -19.78 29.94
N ALA A 193 -8.74 -18.48 29.72
CA ALA A 193 -8.41 -17.89 28.43
C ALA A 193 -7.01 -18.34 27.98
N GLU A 194 -6.84 -18.56 26.68
CA GLU A 194 -5.54 -18.85 26.10
C GLU A 194 -4.61 -17.64 26.19
N SER A 195 -3.31 -17.89 26.23
CA SER A 195 -2.32 -16.83 26.16
C SER A 195 -2.42 -16.12 24.81
N THR A 196 -2.55 -14.80 24.84
CA THR A 196 -2.52 -13.97 23.64
C THR A 196 -1.13 -14.00 23.01
N ASN A 197 -1.07 -14.42 21.74
CA ASN A 197 0.15 -14.45 20.95
C ASN A 197 0.22 -13.25 20.00
N PHE A 198 1.44 -12.86 19.62
CA PHE A 198 1.70 -11.71 18.77
C PHE A 198 2.60 -12.09 17.61
N LEU A 199 2.28 -11.59 16.43
CA LEU A 199 3.07 -11.76 15.21
C LEU A 199 3.65 -10.40 14.78
N PRO A 200 4.97 -10.23 14.69
CA PRO A 200 5.58 -9.02 14.17
C PRO A 200 5.35 -8.93 12.66
N VAL A 201 5.02 -7.74 12.15
CA VAL A 201 4.72 -7.52 10.73
C VAL A 201 5.45 -6.29 10.18
N SER A 202 5.90 -6.36 8.92
CA SER A 202 6.62 -5.25 8.28
C SER A 202 5.66 -4.12 7.94
N ILE A 203 4.61 -4.41 7.16
CA ILE A 203 3.67 -3.42 6.65
C ILE A 203 2.23 -3.79 7.03
N THR A 204 1.48 -2.83 7.54
CA THR A 204 0.04 -2.93 7.76
C THR A 204 -0.71 -2.22 6.64
N VAL A 205 -1.66 -2.91 6.01
CA VAL A 205 -2.38 -2.46 4.82
C VAL A 205 -3.89 -2.45 5.10
N PRO A 206 -4.55 -1.28 5.01
CA PRO A 206 -6.00 -1.22 5.18
C PRO A 206 -6.74 -1.74 3.95
N SER A 207 -7.99 -2.21 4.13
CA SER A 207 -8.80 -2.80 3.05
C SER A 207 -9.09 -1.89 1.86
N SER A 208 -8.92 -0.57 2.03
CA SER A 208 -9.13 0.42 0.97
C SER A 208 -7.96 0.50 -0.01
N ILE A 209 -6.83 -0.15 0.28
CA ILE A 209 -5.58 -0.01 -0.46
C ILE A 209 -5.28 -1.28 -1.25
N LYS A 210 -5.05 -1.08 -2.54
CA LYS A 210 -4.45 -2.06 -3.44
C LYS A 210 -2.95 -1.84 -3.51
N LEU A 211 -2.20 -2.92 -3.32
CA LEU A 211 -0.77 -2.95 -3.62
C LEU A 211 -0.58 -3.41 -5.07
N MET A 212 0.24 -2.71 -5.83
CA MET A 212 0.51 -3.02 -7.23
C MET A 212 2.00 -2.85 -7.56
N ALA A 213 2.56 -3.78 -8.32
CA ALA A 213 3.84 -3.56 -9.00
C ALA A 213 3.64 -3.55 -10.52
N ASP A 214 4.68 -3.20 -11.27
CA ASP A 214 4.60 -3.21 -12.73
C ASP A 214 4.69 -4.63 -13.28
N ASN A 215 5.52 -5.49 -12.68
CA ASN A 215 5.81 -6.83 -13.16
C ASN A 215 6.30 -7.79 -12.06
N LYS A 216 5.56 -8.87 -11.80
CA LYS A 216 5.90 -9.87 -10.76
C LYS A 216 7.26 -10.55 -10.94
N ASP A 217 7.80 -10.61 -12.16
CA ASP A 217 9.06 -11.30 -12.44
C ASP A 217 10.27 -10.39 -12.23
N LYS A 218 10.06 -9.08 -12.12
CA LYS A 218 11.13 -8.07 -11.95
C LYS A 218 11.04 -7.33 -10.62
N ASP A 219 9.82 -7.10 -10.14
CA ASP A 219 9.54 -6.25 -8.99
C ASP A 219 9.24 -7.10 -7.77
N ALA A 220 10.11 -7.01 -6.76
CA ALA A 220 10.06 -7.89 -5.60
C ALA A 220 10.24 -7.13 -4.29
N LEU A 221 9.52 -7.58 -3.28
CA LEU A 221 9.71 -7.20 -1.89
C LEU A 221 10.41 -8.34 -1.18
N ILE A 222 11.59 -8.06 -0.64
CA ILE A 222 12.54 -9.06 -0.16
C ILE A 222 12.67 -8.92 1.36
N GLY A 223 12.22 -9.94 2.09
CA GLY A 223 12.35 -10.01 3.54
C GLY A 223 13.71 -10.58 3.99
N PRO A 224 13.93 -10.62 5.31
CA PRO A 224 15.17 -11.13 5.91
C PRO A 224 15.19 -12.66 6.11
N TYR A 225 14.07 -13.35 5.86
CA TYR A 225 13.93 -14.77 6.17
C TYR A 225 14.60 -15.67 5.13
N ASN A 226 15.32 -16.70 5.60
CA ASN A 226 15.88 -17.74 4.74
C ASN A 226 15.05 -19.00 4.88
N TYR A 227 14.36 -19.46 3.83
CA TYR A 227 13.53 -20.67 3.92
C TYR A 227 14.32 -21.92 4.31
N MET A 228 15.59 -22.04 3.93
CA MET A 228 16.40 -23.22 4.22
C MET A 228 16.85 -23.31 5.69
N THR A 229 17.08 -22.17 6.34
CA THR A 229 17.76 -22.14 7.66
C THR A 229 17.09 -21.25 8.69
N GLY A 230 16.09 -20.45 8.31
CA GLY A 230 15.41 -19.52 9.20
C GLY A 230 14.54 -20.25 10.22
N ASP A 231 14.30 -19.59 11.34
CA ASP A 231 13.51 -20.19 12.42
C ASP A 231 12.02 -20.25 12.04
N ILE A 232 11.35 -21.35 12.40
CA ILE A 232 9.91 -21.54 12.20
C ILE A 232 9.22 -21.24 13.54
N ASN A 233 8.94 -19.96 13.79
CA ASN A 233 8.23 -19.50 14.99
C ASN A 233 7.66 -18.08 14.77
N LEU A 234 6.92 -17.58 15.76
CA LEU A 234 6.26 -16.27 15.69
C LEU A 234 7.24 -15.09 15.54
N SER A 235 8.49 -15.20 15.99
CA SER A 235 9.45 -14.09 15.87
C SER A 235 9.91 -13.82 14.44
N SER A 236 9.76 -14.80 13.53
CA SER A 236 10.14 -14.67 12.11
C SER A 236 9.17 -13.78 11.30
N GLY A 237 7.97 -13.50 11.83
CA GLY A 237 7.07 -12.45 11.36
C GLY A 237 6.38 -12.66 10.01
N ALA A 238 5.64 -11.65 9.58
CA ALA A 238 4.98 -11.60 8.27
C ALA A 238 5.32 -10.30 7.51
N MET A 239 5.33 -10.36 6.18
CA MET A 239 5.57 -9.17 5.35
C MET A 239 4.39 -8.19 5.44
N PHE A 240 3.18 -8.68 5.20
CA PHE A 240 1.96 -7.87 5.17
C PHE A 240 0.93 -8.34 6.19
N LEU A 241 0.32 -7.39 6.89
CA LEU A 241 -0.95 -7.56 7.59
C LEU A 241 -2.03 -6.77 6.85
N PHE A 242 -3.03 -7.44 6.30
CA PHE A 242 -4.26 -6.80 5.82
C PHE A 242 -5.27 -6.71 6.97
N THR A 243 -5.78 -5.51 7.27
CA THR A 243 -6.61 -5.31 8.48
C THR A 243 -7.56 -4.10 8.35
N ASN A 244 -8.66 -4.12 9.09
CA ASN A 244 -9.51 -2.95 9.38
C ASN A 244 -9.49 -2.56 10.87
N GLY A 245 -8.54 -3.09 11.65
CA GLY A 245 -8.39 -2.94 13.08
C GLY A 245 -9.34 -3.81 13.91
N SER A 246 -9.94 -4.84 13.32
CA SER A 246 -10.86 -5.74 14.02
C SER A 246 -11.01 -7.10 13.31
N LYS A 247 -10.81 -8.18 14.09
CA LYS A 247 -11.05 -9.57 13.69
C LYS A 247 -12.52 -9.89 13.36
N GLU A 248 -13.47 -9.10 13.84
CA GLU A 248 -14.91 -9.31 13.63
C GLU A 248 -15.41 -8.73 12.29
N THR A 249 -14.49 -8.24 11.45
CA THR A 249 -14.83 -7.56 10.19
C THR A 249 -14.34 -8.31 8.98
N THR A 250 -14.89 -7.94 7.83
CA THR A 250 -14.34 -8.39 6.54
C THR A 250 -13.22 -7.46 6.11
N VAL A 251 -12.15 -8.03 5.57
CA VAL A 251 -11.00 -7.32 5.02
C VAL A 251 -10.89 -7.59 3.52
N ARG A 252 -10.50 -6.57 2.75
CA ARG A 252 -10.24 -6.73 1.32
C ARG A 252 -8.74 -6.74 1.06
N THR A 253 -8.22 -7.91 0.69
CA THR A 253 -6.83 -8.08 0.28
C THR A 253 -6.73 -7.83 -1.22
N GLN A 254 -5.92 -6.86 -1.63
CA GLN A 254 -5.76 -6.52 -3.05
C GLN A 254 -4.27 -6.42 -3.41
N MET A 255 -3.79 -7.37 -4.20
CA MET A 255 -2.41 -7.42 -4.69
C MET A 255 -2.40 -7.71 -6.19
N GLU A 256 -1.62 -6.96 -6.95
CA GLU A 256 -1.47 -7.18 -8.39
C GLU A 256 -0.01 -7.09 -8.84
N ASN A 257 0.45 -8.09 -9.60
CA ASN A 257 1.80 -8.15 -10.17
C ASN A 257 2.93 -8.11 -9.12
N ILE A 258 2.65 -8.47 -7.88
CA ILE A 258 3.62 -8.40 -6.77
C ILE A 258 4.42 -9.70 -6.64
N SER A 259 5.71 -9.58 -6.40
CA SER A 259 6.54 -10.67 -5.86
C SER A 259 6.94 -10.40 -4.42
N ILE A 260 6.73 -11.39 -3.56
CA ILE A 260 7.20 -11.40 -2.17
C ILE A 260 8.19 -12.54 -2.06
N SER A 261 9.40 -12.24 -1.58
CA SER A 261 10.41 -13.25 -1.34
C SER A 261 11.04 -13.16 0.03
N ASN A 262 11.59 -14.28 0.50
CA ASN A 262 12.38 -14.34 1.73
C ASN A 262 11.62 -13.77 2.95
N SER A 263 10.33 -14.09 3.07
CA SER A 263 9.51 -13.77 4.24
C SER A 263 9.05 -15.06 4.92
N PHE A 264 8.97 -15.11 6.24
CA PHE A 264 8.44 -16.31 6.89
C PHE A 264 6.96 -16.50 6.52
N ILE A 265 6.13 -15.47 6.68
CA ILE A 265 4.75 -15.44 6.20
C ILE A 265 4.59 -14.30 5.17
N GLY A 266 4.25 -14.64 3.92
CA GLY A 266 4.13 -13.65 2.85
C GLY A 266 3.01 -12.62 3.09
N TYR A 267 1.85 -13.03 3.57
CA TYR A 267 0.84 -12.11 4.12
C TYR A 267 -0.06 -12.81 5.12
N VAL A 268 -0.63 -12.04 6.04
CA VAL A 268 -1.68 -12.46 6.95
C VAL A 268 -2.81 -11.45 6.87
N LEU A 269 -4.02 -11.87 7.21
CA LEU A 269 -5.15 -10.97 7.33
C LEU A 269 -5.88 -11.14 8.67
N GLU A 270 -6.48 -10.05 9.14
CA GLU A 270 -7.32 -10.00 10.32
C GLU A 270 -8.80 -10.05 9.91
N GLY A 271 -9.50 -11.11 10.32
CA GLY A 271 -10.91 -11.32 9.99
C GLY A 271 -11.14 -12.13 8.70
N ILE A 272 -12.17 -11.78 7.92
CA ILE A 272 -12.59 -12.57 6.75
C ILE A 272 -12.19 -11.87 5.46
N SER A 273 -11.42 -12.54 4.61
CA SER A 273 -11.11 -12.09 3.25
C SER A 273 -12.39 -12.03 2.41
N PHE A 274 -12.85 -10.84 2.03
CA PHE A 274 -14.11 -10.66 1.31
C PHE A 274 -13.95 -9.80 0.05
N ARG A 275 -14.34 -10.37 -1.10
CA ARG A 275 -14.13 -9.71 -2.41
C ARG A 275 -12.68 -9.28 -2.62
N SER A 276 -11.76 -10.07 -2.08
CA SER A 276 -10.32 -9.90 -2.25
C SER A 276 -9.91 -10.34 -3.65
N ASP A 277 -8.84 -9.74 -4.17
CA ASP A 277 -8.31 -10.03 -5.49
C ASP A 277 -6.79 -10.11 -5.41
N LEU A 278 -6.25 -11.31 -5.56
CA LEU A 278 -4.83 -11.55 -5.74
C LEU A 278 -4.61 -11.95 -7.20
N ASN A 279 -3.98 -11.07 -7.97
CA ASN A 279 -3.79 -11.27 -9.40
C ASN A 279 -2.30 -11.25 -9.75
N ASN A 280 -1.83 -12.33 -10.40
CA ASN A 280 -0.47 -12.42 -10.91
C ASN A 280 0.59 -12.18 -9.82
N CYS A 281 0.48 -12.90 -8.70
CA CYS A 281 1.42 -12.77 -7.57
C CYS A 281 2.43 -13.92 -7.54
N LEU A 282 3.65 -13.63 -7.09
CA LEU A 282 4.71 -14.62 -6.84
C LEU A 282 5.10 -14.60 -5.36
N PHE A 283 5.09 -15.77 -4.72
CA PHE A 283 5.66 -16.00 -3.40
C PHE A 283 6.86 -16.91 -3.56
N SER A 284 8.05 -16.46 -3.17
CA SER A 284 9.29 -17.21 -3.39
C SER A 284 10.14 -17.34 -2.13
N GLY A 285 10.57 -18.54 -1.78
CA GLY A 285 11.46 -18.74 -0.62
C GLY A 285 10.81 -18.29 0.70
N CYS A 286 9.49 -18.47 0.82
CA CYS A 286 8.76 -18.16 2.05
C CYS A 286 8.60 -19.41 2.92
N GLY A 287 8.34 -19.26 4.22
CA GLY A 287 7.85 -20.38 5.03
C GLY A 287 6.43 -20.76 4.59
N ILE A 288 5.53 -19.79 4.69
CA ILE A 288 4.11 -19.87 4.36
C ILE A 288 3.79 -18.72 3.39
N ALA A 289 3.17 -19.00 2.25
CA ALA A 289 2.87 -17.95 1.25
C ALA A 289 1.85 -16.93 1.79
N GLY A 290 0.84 -17.39 2.51
CA GLY A 290 -0.07 -16.51 3.25
C GLY A 290 -1.02 -17.26 4.18
N ILE A 291 -1.63 -16.53 5.12
CA ILE A 291 -2.59 -17.05 6.09
C ILE A 291 -3.88 -16.23 6.02
N GLU A 292 -5.00 -16.91 5.81
CA GLU A 292 -6.33 -16.31 5.78
C GLU A 292 -7.23 -16.99 6.83
N GLN A 293 -7.78 -16.23 7.79
CA GLN A 293 -8.62 -16.80 8.86
C GLN A 293 -9.98 -17.29 8.32
N GLY A 294 -10.49 -16.65 7.27
CA GLY A 294 -11.66 -17.07 6.51
C GLY A 294 -11.69 -16.37 5.15
N VAL A 295 -12.40 -16.95 4.18
CA VAL A 295 -12.45 -16.42 2.82
C VAL A 295 -13.85 -16.55 2.22
N GLU A 296 -14.32 -15.49 1.57
CA GLU A 296 -15.58 -15.48 0.85
C GLU A 296 -15.57 -14.56 -0.38
N LYS A 297 -16.05 -15.09 -1.52
CA LYS A 297 -16.23 -14.32 -2.78
C LYS A 297 -14.95 -13.62 -3.25
N SER A 298 -13.80 -14.19 -2.89
CA SER A 298 -12.49 -13.70 -3.29
C SER A 298 -11.99 -14.43 -4.52
N THR A 299 -11.11 -13.79 -5.28
CA THR A 299 -10.53 -14.38 -6.49
C THR A 299 -9.01 -14.39 -6.39
N LYS A 300 -8.39 -15.49 -6.82
CA LYS A 300 -6.94 -15.67 -6.87
C LYS A 300 -6.56 -16.17 -8.26
N ARG A 301 -5.80 -15.38 -9.02
CA ARG A 301 -5.41 -15.71 -10.39
C ARG A 301 -3.91 -15.68 -10.59
N ASN A 302 -3.38 -16.62 -11.36
CA ASN A 302 -1.98 -16.70 -11.76
C ASN A 302 -1.01 -16.58 -10.57
N ILE A 303 -1.24 -17.38 -9.54
CA ILE A 303 -0.43 -17.37 -8.33
C ILE A 303 0.71 -18.38 -8.46
N ALA A 304 1.94 -17.91 -8.31
CA ALA A 304 3.13 -18.75 -8.26
C ALA A 304 3.65 -18.85 -6.82
N ILE A 305 3.88 -20.06 -6.34
CA ILE A 305 4.41 -20.35 -5.01
C ILE A 305 5.64 -21.23 -5.19
N ILE A 306 6.83 -20.66 -5.04
CA ILE A 306 8.09 -21.30 -5.43
C ILE A 306 8.99 -21.41 -4.20
N ASN A 307 9.46 -22.62 -3.91
CA ASN A 307 10.32 -22.90 -2.76
C ASN A 307 9.68 -22.41 -1.45
N CYS A 308 8.37 -22.61 -1.28
CA CYS A 308 7.67 -22.38 -0.02
C CYS A 308 7.24 -23.70 0.62
N TYR A 309 7.37 -23.83 1.94
CA TYR A 309 6.95 -25.05 2.65
C TYR A 309 5.43 -25.21 2.67
N ALA A 310 4.70 -24.11 2.83
CA ALA A 310 3.25 -24.08 2.73
C ALA A 310 2.77 -23.06 1.70
N GLY A 311 1.64 -23.37 1.08
CA GLY A 311 0.92 -22.44 0.20
C GLY A 311 0.18 -21.35 0.98
N ILE A 312 -0.94 -20.88 0.40
CA ILE A 312 -1.87 -20.02 1.14
C ILE A 312 -2.72 -20.91 2.03
N VAL A 313 -2.52 -20.83 3.34
CA VAL A 313 -3.27 -21.56 4.35
C VAL A 313 -4.56 -20.81 4.64
N ARG A 314 -5.68 -21.49 4.47
CA ARG A 314 -7.01 -20.97 4.76
C ARG A 314 -7.52 -21.71 5.99
N GLY A 315 -7.82 -20.95 7.04
CA GLY A 315 -8.68 -21.44 8.09
C GLY A 315 -10.13 -21.48 7.60
N GLY A 316 -11.06 -21.36 8.53
CA GLY A 316 -12.40 -20.97 8.19
C GLY A 316 -13.09 -20.31 9.36
N TRP A 317 -14.12 -19.56 9.02
CA TRP A 317 -14.83 -18.71 9.95
C TRP A 317 -16.32 -19.04 9.94
N TRP A 318 -16.93 -19.12 11.11
CA TRP A 318 -18.37 -19.29 11.21
C TRP A 318 -19.06 -17.93 11.08
N THR A 319 -19.85 -17.74 10.02
CA THR A 319 -20.62 -16.51 9.81
C THR A 319 -22.12 -16.78 9.82
N TYR A 320 -22.89 -15.79 10.28
CA TYR A 320 -24.35 -15.82 10.15
C TYR A 320 -24.78 -15.23 8.80
N ARG A 321 -25.38 -16.04 7.93
CA ARG A 321 -26.00 -15.55 6.68
C ARG A 321 -27.49 -15.29 6.88
N SER A 322 -27.86 -14.03 7.12
CA SER A 322 -29.26 -13.60 7.17
C SER A 322 -29.91 -13.40 5.79
N ASN A 323 -29.13 -13.47 4.70
CA ASN A 323 -29.58 -13.05 3.36
C ASN A 323 -29.86 -14.19 2.36
N THR A 324 -29.51 -15.44 2.70
CA THR A 324 -29.87 -16.59 1.87
C THR A 324 -31.14 -17.21 2.45
N ARG A 325 -32.26 -17.12 1.73
CA ARG A 325 -33.50 -17.89 2.00
C ARG A 325 -33.24 -19.39 1.72
N GLN A 326 -32.28 -20.01 2.41
CA GLN A 326 -32.16 -21.46 2.40
C GLN A 326 -33.16 -22.00 3.40
N THR A 327 -34.15 -22.72 2.88
CA THR A 327 -35.22 -23.32 3.65
C THR A 327 -34.69 -24.55 4.38
N THR A 328 -35.14 -24.74 5.63
CA THR A 328 -34.79 -25.87 6.52
C THR A 328 -35.00 -27.26 5.91
N THR A 329 -35.75 -27.34 4.81
CA THR A 329 -36.00 -28.55 4.01
C THR A 329 -34.74 -29.21 3.44
N TYR A 330 -33.62 -28.50 3.28
CA TYR A 330 -32.41 -29.04 2.64
C TYR A 330 -31.23 -29.28 3.61
N MET A 331 -31.42 -29.12 4.93
CA MET A 331 -30.38 -29.33 5.94
C MET A 331 -30.77 -30.45 6.91
N PRO A 332 -30.07 -31.60 6.90
CA PRO A 332 -30.30 -32.69 7.88
C PRO A 332 -29.60 -32.42 9.23
N PRO A 333 -30.19 -32.79 10.40
CA PRO A 333 -31.59 -32.65 10.78
C PRO A 333 -31.72 -31.90 12.13
N TYR A 334 -32.27 -30.68 12.13
CA TYR A 334 -33.05 -30.20 13.28
C TYR A 334 -34.22 -29.37 12.79
N PRO A 335 -35.46 -29.64 13.27
CA PRO A 335 -36.62 -28.79 13.04
C PRO A 335 -36.51 -27.55 13.93
N ALA A 336 -35.49 -26.73 13.72
CA ALA A 336 -35.38 -25.42 14.34
C ALA A 336 -36.16 -24.41 13.49
N ILE A 337 -37.11 -23.73 14.13
CA ILE A 337 -37.98 -22.70 13.53
C ILE A 337 -37.16 -21.48 13.07
N ASP A 338 -35.99 -21.28 13.68
CA ASP A 338 -34.96 -20.32 13.30
C ASP A 338 -33.65 -21.09 13.12
N VAL A 339 -33.41 -21.64 11.93
CA VAL A 339 -32.05 -22.03 11.57
C VAL A 339 -31.30 -20.73 11.34
N TYR A 340 -30.57 -20.28 12.36
CA TYR A 340 -29.51 -19.33 12.12
C TYR A 340 -28.52 -20.07 11.20
N LEU A 341 -28.53 -19.78 9.90
CA LEU A 341 -27.65 -20.42 8.92
C LEU A 341 -26.22 -19.95 9.19
N SER A 342 -25.60 -20.55 10.20
CA SER A 342 -24.17 -20.50 10.43
C SER A 342 -23.51 -21.23 9.28
N CYS A 343 -22.71 -20.55 8.47
CA CYS A 343 -21.93 -21.16 7.42
C CYS A 343 -20.45 -20.98 7.67
N TRP A 344 -19.70 -22.02 7.35
CA TRP A 344 -18.25 -21.99 7.26
C TRP A 344 -17.85 -21.22 5.99
N VAL A 345 -17.01 -20.19 6.12
CA VAL A 345 -16.52 -19.40 4.97
C VAL A 345 -15.05 -19.70 4.66
N ASP A 346 -14.86 -20.49 3.61
CA ASP A 346 -13.57 -20.89 3.05
C ASP A 346 -13.58 -20.88 1.51
N ALA A 347 -14.52 -20.14 0.90
CA ALA A 347 -14.79 -20.20 -0.53
C ALA A 347 -14.11 -19.06 -1.32
N ASP A 348 -13.16 -19.43 -2.18
CA ASP A 348 -12.57 -18.57 -3.21
C ASP A 348 -12.60 -19.18 -4.61
N SER A 349 -12.53 -18.31 -5.62
CA SER A 349 -12.33 -18.70 -7.01
C SER A 349 -10.85 -18.68 -7.33
N VAL A 350 -10.33 -19.82 -7.78
CA VAL A 350 -8.92 -19.99 -8.10
C VAL A 350 -8.76 -20.25 -9.60
N ASP A 351 -7.89 -19.47 -10.24
CA ASP A 351 -7.57 -19.59 -11.66
C ASP A 351 -6.04 -19.56 -11.87
N GLY A 352 -5.42 -20.75 -11.91
CA GLY A 352 -3.99 -20.90 -12.12
C GLY A 352 -3.16 -20.76 -10.84
N PHE A 353 -2.70 -21.89 -10.32
CA PHE A 353 -1.69 -21.99 -9.27
C PHE A 353 -0.50 -22.81 -9.79
N SER A 354 0.71 -22.30 -9.61
CA SER A 354 1.94 -23.09 -9.75
C SER A 354 2.61 -23.23 -8.39
N TYR A 355 3.03 -24.45 -8.07
CA TYR A 355 3.65 -24.76 -6.79
C TYR A 355 4.93 -25.56 -6.98
N THR A 356 6.00 -25.12 -6.33
CA THR A 356 7.27 -25.86 -6.21
C THR A 356 7.68 -25.88 -4.75
N SER A 357 7.95 -27.07 -4.22
CA SER A 357 8.36 -27.23 -2.82
C SER A 357 9.89 -27.13 -2.67
N PRO A 358 10.41 -26.66 -1.52
CA PRO A 358 11.83 -26.77 -1.21
C PRO A 358 12.30 -28.24 -1.28
N GLY A 359 13.23 -28.54 -2.18
CA GLY A 359 13.92 -29.84 -2.22
C GLY A 359 13.10 -31.08 -2.62
N GLY A 360 11.81 -30.95 -2.93
CA GLY A 360 10.96 -32.03 -3.47
C GLY A 360 10.64 -33.21 -2.55
N THR A 361 11.14 -33.22 -1.30
CA THR A 361 10.91 -34.30 -0.32
C THR A 361 10.41 -33.70 1.01
N TRP A 362 9.44 -34.35 1.64
CA TRP A 362 8.97 -33.99 2.99
C TRP A 362 10.05 -34.31 4.03
N ASP A 363 10.65 -33.27 4.59
CA ASP A 363 11.70 -33.34 5.61
C ASP A 363 11.23 -32.81 6.98
N ALA A 364 12.16 -32.75 7.94
CA ALA A 364 11.87 -32.28 9.30
C ALA A 364 11.32 -30.83 9.34
N ARG A 365 11.71 -29.97 8.39
CA ARG A 365 11.22 -28.58 8.34
C ARG A 365 9.75 -28.51 7.94
N TYR A 366 9.25 -29.44 7.11
CA TYR A 366 7.81 -29.53 6.87
C TYR A 366 7.04 -29.91 8.14
N ALA A 367 7.59 -30.80 8.97
CA ALA A 367 6.96 -31.14 10.26
C ALA A 367 6.99 -29.96 11.25
N GLU A 368 8.04 -29.13 11.23
CA GLU A 368 8.11 -27.88 12.01
C GLU A 368 7.06 -26.86 11.53
N ILE A 369 6.85 -26.72 10.21
CA ILE A 369 5.80 -25.86 9.64
C ILE A 369 4.40 -26.36 10.00
N ASP A 370 4.17 -27.67 9.98
CA ASP A 370 2.89 -28.25 10.40
C ASP A 370 2.63 -27.99 11.88
N SER A 371 3.66 -28.10 12.73
CA SER A 371 3.59 -27.85 14.18
C SER A 371 3.50 -26.37 14.56
N PHE A 372 3.66 -25.45 13.60
CA PHE A 372 3.50 -24.01 13.83
C PHE A 372 2.03 -23.60 14.00
N PHE A 373 1.11 -24.35 13.37
CA PHE A 373 -0.33 -24.18 13.54
C PHE A 373 -0.83 -24.97 14.75
#